data_AF-A0A416YLM6-F1
#
_entry.id   AF-A0A416YLM6-F1
#
_cell.length_a   1.000
_cell.length_b   1.000
_cell.length_c   1.000
_cell.angle_alpha   90.00
_cell.angle_beta   90.00
_cell.angle_gamma   90.00
#
_symmetry.space_group_name_H-M   'P 1'
#
loop_
_entity.id
_entity.type
_entity.pdbx_description
1 polymer ?
#
loop_
_entity_poly.entity_id
_entity_poly.type
_entity_poly.pdbx_seq_one_letter_code
_entity_poly.pdbx_strand_id
1 'polypeptide(L)'
;MPTLKTWYLNKITQYNLTARQFKEMKSLLNMLFDYAIEKKICTQNISRLIRNISRKKFSVNPTKAVTEQVFVNDEETRLIELAIKQYYKTKNTAYLAVCLNFALALRVGEVVALKVSDFEEDTVHIQRQEIKVYEKLSNGKIRRNGYEISPYLKSINSDRELYLIKEAKVFFSMIVQANQMRGFKSEYLMLTKDGTRMNNDAINNVLRRLNRMLKTPQKGNHSIRKTCISNMGASKVLTDEEIRMFAGHKDFSTTAKHYMYVTDTMDNRSSAYETAIGSKMNNVFNSVQTL
;
A
#
# COMPACT_ATOMS: atom_id res chain seq x y z
N MET A 1 -22.11 -23.38 26.60
CA MET A 1 -21.52 -23.55 25.25
C MET A 1 -22.49 -23.24 24.09
N PRO A 2 -23.76 -23.70 24.08
CA PRO A 2 -24.70 -23.38 23.00
C PRO A 2 -24.97 -21.88 22.83
N THR A 3 -25.01 -21.13 23.94
CA THR A 3 -25.38 -19.71 23.97
C THR A 3 -24.38 -18.78 23.27
N LEU A 4 -23.06 -18.95 23.46
CA LEU A 4 -22.06 -18.06 22.85
C LEU A 4 -21.88 -18.32 21.34
N LYS A 5 -21.99 -19.58 20.90
CA LYS A 5 -21.96 -19.88 19.45
C LYS A 5 -23.18 -19.27 18.75
N THR A 6 -24.36 -19.41 19.35
CA THR A 6 -25.59 -18.76 18.85
C THR A 6 -25.44 -17.24 18.86
N TRP A 7 -24.88 -16.66 19.93
CA TRP A 7 -24.60 -15.23 19.98
C TRP A 7 -23.68 -14.77 18.84
N TYR A 8 -22.60 -15.51 18.55
CA TYR A 8 -21.73 -15.22 17.41
C TYR A 8 -22.48 -15.27 16.08
N LEU A 9 -23.28 -16.30 15.85
CA LEU A 9 -24.08 -16.41 14.63
C LEU A 9 -25.07 -15.26 14.51
N ASN A 10 -25.73 -14.87 15.61
CA ASN A 10 -26.64 -13.74 15.63
C ASN A 10 -25.92 -12.43 15.31
N LYS A 11 -24.71 -12.20 15.84
CA LYS A 11 -23.92 -11.00 15.53
C LYS A 11 -23.43 -10.97 14.09
N ILE A 12 -23.03 -12.12 13.54
CA ILE A 12 -22.65 -12.24 12.14
C ILE A 12 -23.83 -11.82 11.25
N THR A 13 -25.03 -12.33 11.51
CA THR A 13 -26.22 -11.99 10.73
C THR A 13 -26.66 -10.54 10.97
N GLN A 14 -26.79 -10.11 12.22
CA GLN A 14 -27.29 -8.79 12.61
C GLN A 14 -26.46 -7.65 12.00
N TYR A 15 -25.13 -7.80 11.98
CA TYR A 15 -24.22 -6.77 11.47
C TYR A 15 -23.63 -7.11 10.10
N ASN A 16 -24.14 -8.17 9.45
CA ASN A 16 -23.66 -8.66 8.16
C ASN A 16 -22.12 -8.77 8.11
N LEU A 17 -21.53 -9.43 9.11
CA LEU A 17 -20.08 -9.43 9.31
C LEU A 17 -19.35 -10.26 8.25
N THR A 18 -18.23 -9.71 7.76
CA THR A 18 -17.24 -10.49 7.02
C THR A 18 -16.47 -11.42 7.96
N ALA A 19 -15.84 -12.46 7.41
CA ALA A 19 -15.00 -13.37 8.18
C ALA A 19 -13.87 -12.64 8.94
N ARG A 20 -13.34 -11.54 8.36
CA ARG A 20 -12.31 -10.72 9.00
C ARG A 20 -12.85 -9.94 10.19
N GLN A 21 -13.98 -9.23 10.02
CA GLN A 21 -14.60 -8.47 11.11
C GLN A 21 -15.01 -9.40 12.26
N PHE A 22 -15.53 -10.58 11.93
CA PHE A 22 -15.78 -11.61 12.93
C PHE A 22 -14.51 -12.04 13.67
N LYS A 23 -13.39 -12.25 12.96
CA LYS A 23 -12.10 -12.59 13.58
C LYS A 23 -11.62 -11.51 14.54
N GLU A 24 -11.77 -10.23 14.17
CA GLU A 24 -11.42 -9.08 15.02
C GLU A 24 -12.31 -9.03 16.28
N MET A 25 -13.64 -9.15 16.13
CA MET A 25 -14.59 -9.23 17.24
C MET A 25 -14.28 -10.41 18.18
N LYS A 26 -14.04 -11.60 17.62
CA LYS A 26 -13.68 -12.79 18.39
C LYS A 26 -12.34 -12.62 19.11
N SER A 27 -11.38 -11.93 18.50
CA SER A 27 -10.09 -11.63 19.11
C SER A 27 -10.25 -10.78 20.36
N LEU A 28 -11.13 -9.77 20.33
CA LEU A 28 -11.44 -8.95 21.50
C LEU A 28 -12.01 -9.81 22.64
N LEU A 29 -12.99 -10.67 22.34
CA LEU A 29 -13.55 -11.58 23.34
C LEU A 29 -12.51 -12.56 23.88
N ASN A 30 -11.61 -13.07 23.04
CA ASN A 30 -10.52 -13.91 23.51
C ASN A 30 -9.64 -13.16 24.52
N MET A 31 -9.25 -11.92 24.24
CA MET A 31 -8.44 -11.10 25.17
C MET A 31 -9.17 -10.84 26.49
N LEU A 32 -10.48 -10.56 26.44
CA LEU A 32 -11.29 -10.37 27.65
C LEU A 32 -11.37 -11.64 28.51
N PHE A 33 -11.54 -12.80 27.89
CA PHE A 33 -11.53 -14.09 28.60
C PHE A 33 -10.13 -14.41 29.15
N ASP A 34 -9.06 -14.17 28.40
CA ASP A 34 -7.69 -14.40 28.86
C ASP A 34 -7.38 -13.53 30.10
N TYR A 35 -7.81 -12.26 30.09
CA TYR A 35 -7.73 -11.38 31.26
C TYR A 35 -8.57 -11.88 32.45
N ALA A 36 -9.80 -12.35 32.21
CA ALA A 36 -10.65 -12.89 33.26
C ALA A 36 -10.06 -14.14 33.92
N ILE A 37 -9.35 -14.97 33.15
CA ILE A 37 -8.61 -16.14 33.66
C ILE A 37 -7.45 -15.70 34.54
N GLU A 38 -6.66 -14.71 34.10
CA GLU A 38 -5.57 -14.14 34.89
C GLU A 38 -6.08 -13.61 36.25
N LYS A 39 -7.27 -13.00 36.26
CA LYS A 39 -7.94 -12.52 37.48
C LYS A 39 -8.71 -13.60 38.24
N LYS A 40 -8.59 -14.87 37.85
CA LYS A 40 -9.28 -16.02 38.46
C LYS A 40 -10.82 -15.88 38.49
N ILE A 41 -11.38 -15.06 37.61
CA ILE A 41 -12.84 -14.85 37.46
C ILE A 41 -13.46 -16.06 36.74
N CYS A 42 -12.73 -16.66 35.81
CA CYS A 42 -13.11 -17.92 35.17
C CYS A 42 -11.88 -18.81 34.95
N THR A 43 -12.11 -20.08 34.67
CA THR A 43 -11.04 -21.09 34.52
C THR A 43 -10.69 -21.38 33.06
N GLN A 44 -11.53 -20.96 32.10
CA GLN A 44 -11.35 -21.31 30.70
C GLN A 44 -11.87 -20.23 29.75
N ASN A 45 -11.15 -20.07 28.63
CA ASN A 45 -11.56 -19.20 27.54
C ASN A 45 -12.52 -19.95 26.60
N ILE A 46 -13.81 -19.87 26.90
CA ILE A 46 -14.86 -20.54 26.12
C ILE A 46 -15.00 -20.00 24.69
N SER A 47 -14.56 -18.76 24.42
CA SER A 47 -14.56 -18.19 23.07
C SER A 47 -13.58 -18.93 22.14
N ARG A 48 -12.40 -19.31 22.64
CA ARG A 48 -11.40 -20.07 21.87
C ARG A 48 -11.89 -21.46 21.45
N LEU A 49 -12.80 -22.06 22.23
CA LEU A 49 -13.39 -23.37 21.94
C LEU A 49 -14.35 -23.34 20.73
N ILE A 50 -14.95 -22.19 20.42
CA ILE A 50 -15.88 -22.09 19.29
C ILE A 50 -15.11 -22.03 17.99
N ARG A 51 -15.03 -23.15 17.28
CA ARG A 51 -14.34 -23.27 15.98
C ARG A 51 -15.34 -23.54 14.85
N ASN A 52 -14.84 -23.48 13.61
CA ASN A 52 -15.55 -23.98 12.43
C ASN A 52 -16.92 -23.32 12.16
N ILE A 53 -17.04 -22.00 12.33
CA ILE A 53 -18.19 -21.27 11.78
C ILE A 53 -18.10 -21.34 10.24
N SER A 54 -19.16 -21.83 9.61
CA SER A 54 -19.21 -22.01 8.16
C SER A 54 -18.96 -20.70 7.42
N ARG A 55 -18.09 -20.74 6.39
CA ARG A 55 -17.77 -19.56 5.57
C ARG A 55 -19.01 -18.95 4.89
N LYS A 56 -20.01 -19.78 4.60
CA LYS A 56 -21.29 -19.37 3.98
C LYS A 56 -22.13 -18.44 4.86
N LYS A 57 -21.79 -18.30 6.14
CA LYS A 57 -22.49 -17.40 7.07
C LYS A 57 -21.96 -15.97 7.05
N PHE A 58 -20.76 -15.75 6.52
CA PHE A 58 -20.17 -14.42 6.48
C PHE A 58 -20.54 -13.69 5.20
N SER A 59 -20.66 -12.37 5.31
CA SER A 59 -20.73 -11.51 4.14
C SER A 59 -19.41 -11.51 3.38
N VAL A 60 -19.52 -11.27 2.07
CA VAL A 60 -18.37 -11.10 1.19
C VAL A 60 -18.33 -9.63 0.80
N ASN A 61 -17.22 -8.95 1.11
CA ASN A 61 -17.00 -7.63 0.57
C ASN A 61 -16.81 -7.74 -0.95
N PRO A 62 -17.40 -6.85 -1.76
CA PRO A 62 -17.10 -6.78 -3.18
C PRO A 62 -15.58 -6.67 -3.37
N THR A 63 -15.03 -7.54 -4.22
CA THR A 63 -13.64 -7.43 -4.62
C THR A 63 -13.50 -6.19 -5.48
N LYS A 64 -12.62 -5.25 -5.08
CA LYS A 64 -12.31 -4.08 -5.90
C LYS A 64 -11.76 -4.52 -7.24
N ALA A 65 -12.21 -3.89 -8.32
CA ALA A 65 -11.66 -4.15 -9.64
C ALA A 65 -10.15 -3.84 -9.68
N VAL A 66 -9.39 -4.51 -10.56
CA VAL A 66 -7.95 -4.26 -10.73
C VAL A 66 -7.69 -2.79 -11.06
N THR A 67 -8.53 -2.21 -11.91
CA THR A 67 -8.54 -0.79 -12.31
C THR A 67 -8.82 0.20 -11.17
N GLU A 68 -9.26 -0.26 -9.99
CA GLU A 68 -9.40 0.56 -8.78
C GLU A 68 -8.21 0.39 -7.82
N GLN A 69 -7.37 -0.61 -8.04
CA GLN A 69 -6.29 -1.02 -7.13
C GLN A 69 -4.91 -0.64 -7.65
N VAL A 70 -4.70 -0.71 -8.97
CA VAL A 70 -3.44 -0.39 -9.65
C VAL A 70 -3.70 0.55 -10.82
N PHE A 71 -2.69 1.34 -11.17
CA PHE A 71 -2.59 2.02 -12.46
C PHE A 71 -2.33 0.97 -13.54
N VAL A 72 -3.13 1.01 -14.61
CA VAL A 72 -3.08 0.07 -15.73
C VAL A 72 -2.68 0.78 -17.02
N ASN A 73 -2.00 0.07 -17.93
CA ASN A 73 -1.53 0.60 -19.22
C ASN A 73 -0.74 1.92 -19.05
N ASP A 74 -1.18 2.99 -19.72
CA ASP A 74 -0.57 4.31 -19.75
C ASP A 74 -1.00 5.25 -18.60
N GLU A 75 -1.87 4.78 -17.68
CA GLU A 75 -2.36 5.61 -16.58
C GLU A 75 -1.24 6.13 -15.67
N GLU A 76 -0.21 5.32 -15.44
CA GLU A 76 0.98 5.69 -14.66
C GLU A 76 1.73 6.85 -15.33
N THR A 77 2.10 6.69 -16.60
CA THR A 77 2.83 7.69 -17.38
C THR A 77 2.06 9.01 -17.45
N ARG A 78 0.76 8.95 -17.78
CA ARG A 78 -0.10 10.15 -17.85
C ARG A 78 -0.22 10.87 -16.52
N LEU A 79 -0.24 10.14 -15.40
CA LEU A 79 -0.29 10.74 -14.07
C LEU A 79 1.03 11.41 -13.70
N ILE A 80 2.16 10.77 -13.99
CA ILE A 80 3.49 11.35 -13.78
C ILE A 80 3.66 12.62 -14.61
N GLU A 81 3.34 12.59 -15.91
CA GLU A 81 3.39 13.75 -16.79
C GLU A 81 2.52 14.90 -16.28
N LEU A 82 1.28 14.60 -15.88
CA LEU A 82 0.38 15.60 -15.32
C LEU A 82 0.92 16.17 -14.00
N ALA A 83 1.48 15.35 -13.13
CA ALA A 83 2.08 15.78 -11.88
C ALA A 83 3.26 16.74 -12.13
N ILE A 84 4.15 16.42 -13.06
CA ILE A 84 5.26 17.30 -13.48
C ILE A 84 4.71 18.63 -14.02
N LYS A 85 3.71 18.60 -14.89
CA LYS A 85 3.05 19.82 -15.41
C LYS A 85 2.46 20.68 -14.29
N GLN A 86 1.79 20.06 -13.31
CA GLN A 86 1.23 20.77 -12.16
C GLN A 86 2.32 21.32 -11.23
N TYR A 87 3.43 20.61 -11.06
CA TYR A 87 4.60 21.13 -10.35
C TYR A 87 5.12 22.40 -11.02
N TYR A 88 5.34 22.40 -12.34
CA TYR A 88 5.83 23.60 -13.02
C TYR A 88 4.88 24.81 -12.89
N LYS A 89 3.56 24.56 -12.91
CA LYS A 89 2.51 25.58 -12.76
C LYS A 89 2.41 26.14 -11.33
N THR A 90 2.44 25.28 -10.32
CA THR A 90 2.11 25.65 -8.93
C THR A 90 3.32 25.76 -8.03
N LYS A 91 4.45 25.23 -8.48
CA LYS A 91 5.67 24.96 -7.72
C LYS A 91 5.47 24.04 -6.50
N ASN A 92 4.29 23.46 -6.29
CA ASN A 92 4.04 22.59 -5.13
C ASN A 92 4.82 21.27 -5.28
N THR A 93 5.81 21.05 -4.42
CA THR A 93 6.67 19.85 -4.42
C THR A 93 5.94 18.57 -4.05
N ALA A 94 4.71 18.63 -3.53
CA ALA A 94 3.87 17.45 -3.32
C ALA A 94 3.54 16.71 -4.62
N TYR A 95 3.55 17.40 -5.77
CA TYR A 95 3.43 16.74 -7.08
C TYR A 95 4.68 15.92 -7.40
N LEU A 96 5.88 16.46 -7.15
CA LEU A 96 7.12 15.70 -7.30
C LEU A 96 7.24 14.55 -6.29
N ALA A 97 6.65 14.70 -5.10
CA ALA A 97 6.57 13.62 -4.12
C ALA A 97 5.76 12.42 -4.65
N VAL A 98 4.68 12.67 -5.41
CA VAL A 98 3.94 11.61 -6.11
C VAL A 98 4.83 10.95 -7.16
N CYS A 99 5.53 11.73 -8.00
CA CYS A 99 6.46 11.20 -9.01
C CYS A 99 7.57 10.35 -8.39
N LEU A 100 8.22 10.85 -7.34
CA LEU A 100 9.25 10.11 -6.60
C LEU A 100 8.68 8.79 -6.05
N ASN A 101 7.43 8.78 -5.57
CA ASN A 101 6.83 7.58 -5.05
C ASN A 101 6.46 6.53 -6.12
N PHE A 102 6.32 6.92 -7.39
CA PHE A 102 6.26 5.96 -8.51
C PHE A 102 7.61 5.28 -8.77
N ALA A 103 8.72 5.89 -8.35
CA ALA A 103 10.05 5.28 -8.45
C ALA A 103 10.42 4.46 -7.19
N LEU A 104 10.06 4.93 -6.00
CA LEU A 104 10.44 4.28 -4.73
C LEU A 104 9.38 3.35 -4.13
N ALA A 105 8.11 3.47 -4.58
CA ALA A 105 6.98 2.64 -4.14
C ALA A 105 6.81 2.57 -2.61
N LEU A 106 7.09 3.65 -1.89
CA LEU A 106 7.06 3.68 -0.43
C LEU A 106 5.64 3.83 0.11
N ARG A 107 5.48 3.54 1.41
CA ARG A 107 4.28 3.97 2.13
C ARG A 107 4.30 5.50 2.24
N VAL A 108 3.15 6.17 2.13
CA VAL A 108 3.11 7.64 2.17
C VAL A 108 3.73 8.23 3.44
N GLY A 109 3.62 7.54 4.58
CA GLY A 109 4.27 7.94 5.83
C GLY A 109 5.80 7.86 5.77
N GLU A 110 6.37 6.94 4.99
CA GLU A 110 7.80 6.84 4.73
C GLU A 110 8.25 7.98 3.80
N VAL A 111 7.48 8.27 2.73
CA VAL A 111 7.79 9.36 1.77
C VAL A 111 7.94 10.72 2.49
N VAL A 112 6.99 11.06 3.36
CA VAL A 112 7.01 12.35 4.08
C VAL A 112 8.00 12.38 5.24
N ALA A 113 8.62 11.24 5.56
CA ALA A 113 9.66 11.15 6.56
C ALA A 113 11.07 11.26 5.95
N LEU A 114 11.23 11.08 4.64
CA LEU A 114 12.54 11.15 3.97
C LEU A 114 13.28 12.45 4.28
N LYS A 115 14.57 12.32 4.61
CA LYS A 115 15.53 13.39 4.78
C LYS A 115 16.47 13.44 3.59
N VAL A 116 17.10 14.58 3.37
CA VAL A 116 18.14 14.72 2.32
C VAL A 116 19.31 13.78 2.58
N SER A 117 19.67 13.60 3.86
CA SER A 117 20.76 12.71 4.30
C SER A 117 20.46 11.21 4.16
N ASP A 118 19.23 10.81 3.80
CA ASP A 118 18.91 9.39 3.56
C ASP A 118 19.36 8.93 2.18
N PHE A 119 19.73 9.87 1.30
CA PHE A 119 20.10 9.60 -0.09
C PHE A 119 21.62 9.61 -0.23
N GLU A 120 22.15 8.52 -0.77
CA GLU A 120 23.52 8.42 -1.25
C GLU A 120 23.51 8.47 -2.79
N GLU A 121 24.66 8.18 -3.42
CA GLU A 121 24.78 8.23 -4.89
C GLU A 121 23.81 7.27 -5.58
N ASP A 122 23.71 6.04 -5.10
CA ASP A 122 22.96 4.94 -5.72
C ASP A 122 21.87 4.35 -4.82
N THR A 123 21.78 4.77 -3.56
CA THR A 123 20.88 4.15 -2.58
C THR A 123 20.10 5.20 -1.79
N VAL A 124 18.97 4.75 -1.24
CA VAL A 124 18.21 5.51 -0.24
C VAL A 124 17.84 4.62 0.93
N HIS A 125 18.10 5.10 2.15
CA HIS A 125 17.80 4.36 3.38
C HIS A 125 16.43 4.71 3.94
N ILE A 126 15.56 3.69 4.05
CA ILE A 126 14.20 3.82 4.55
C ILE A 126 14.15 3.32 5.99
N GLN A 127 14.22 4.25 6.94
CA GLN A 127 14.37 3.95 8.38
C GLN A 127 13.28 4.57 9.27
N ARG A 128 12.41 5.42 8.71
CA ARG A 128 11.46 6.23 9.48
C ARG A 128 10.10 6.33 8.81
N GLN A 129 9.08 6.64 9.61
CA GLN A 129 7.73 6.87 9.10
C GLN A 129 6.99 7.92 9.93
N GLU A 130 6.11 8.66 9.27
CA GLU A 130 5.08 9.43 9.95
C GLU A 130 4.01 8.51 10.57
N ILE A 131 3.71 8.74 11.84
CA ILE A 131 2.61 8.12 12.57
C ILE A 131 1.59 9.18 12.98
N LYS A 132 0.34 8.74 13.18
CA LYS A 132 -0.75 9.59 13.67
C LYS A 132 -0.72 9.58 15.18
N VAL A 133 -0.69 10.76 15.78
CA VAL A 133 -0.81 10.93 17.22
C VAL A 133 -2.28 11.05 17.59
N TYR A 134 -2.67 10.42 18.69
CA TYR A 134 -4.02 10.49 19.21
C TYR A 134 -3.97 10.90 20.68
N GLU A 135 -4.87 11.79 21.08
CA GLU A 135 -5.05 12.19 22.47
C GLU A 135 -6.38 11.63 23.01
N LYS A 136 -6.39 11.29 24.30
CA LYS A 136 -7.60 10.93 25.03
C LYS A 136 -8.14 12.18 25.73
N LEU A 137 -9.32 12.62 25.33
CA LEU A 137 -10.01 13.76 25.93
C LEU A 137 -10.58 13.37 27.31
N SER A 138 -10.86 14.37 28.15
CA SER A 138 -11.44 14.18 29.50
C SER A 138 -12.76 13.41 29.49
N ASN A 139 -13.55 13.50 28.42
CA ASN A 139 -14.79 12.75 28.21
C ASN A 139 -14.56 11.31 27.69
N GLY A 140 -13.33 10.81 27.67
CA GLY A 140 -12.97 9.48 27.21
C GLY A 140 -12.88 9.31 25.69
N LYS A 141 -13.23 10.31 24.88
CA LYS A 141 -13.10 10.24 23.41
C LYS A 141 -11.64 10.32 22.98
N ILE A 142 -11.29 9.56 21.94
CA ILE A 142 -9.98 9.61 21.31
C ILE A 142 -10.06 10.52 20.08
N ARG A 143 -9.18 11.52 19.99
CA ARG A 143 -9.10 12.47 18.87
C ARG A 143 -7.70 12.42 18.26
N ARG A 144 -7.60 12.53 16.93
CA ARG A 144 -6.31 12.68 16.25
C ARG A 144 -5.71 14.04 16.62
N ASN A 145 -4.51 14.02 17.20
CA ASN A 145 -3.76 15.18 17.64
C ASN A 145 -2.48 15.36 16.78
N GLY A 146 -2.66 15.46 15.46
CA GLY A 146 -1.56 15.71 14.53
C GLY A 146 -0.76 14.46 14.12
N TYR A 147 0.51 14.71 13.80
CA TYR A 147 1.45 13.77 13.18
C TYR A 147 2.83 13.91 13.82
N GLU A 148 3.52 12.79 14.01
CA GLU A 148 4.91 12.75 14.47
C GLU A 148 5.73 11.78 13.64
N ILE A 149 7.05 11.90 13.69
CA ILE A 149 7.96 10.94 13.06
C ILE A 149 8.36 9.88 14.07
N SER A 150 8.04 8.63 13.76
CA SER A 150 8.60 7.48 14.45
C SER A 150 10.03 7.23 13.93
N PRO A 151 11.05 7.19 14.81
CA PRO A 151 12.43 6.93 14.41
C PRO A 151 12.65 5.47 13.99
N TYR A 152 11.68 4.58 14.26
CA TYR A 152 11.69 3.18 13.85
C TYR A 152 10.47 2.84 12.99
N LEU A 153 10.64 1.82 12.15
CA LEU A 153 9.57 1.27 11.34
C LEU A 153 8.82 0.15 12.05
N LYS A 154 7.71 -0.29 11.44
CA LYS A 154 6.73 -1.19 12.06
C LYS A 154 7.27 -2.60 12.30
N SER A 155 8.31 -3.00 11.58
CA SER A 155 9.00 -4.29 11.71
C SER A 155 10.46 -4.13 11.31
N ILE A 156 11.32 -5.05 11.74
CA ILE A 156 12.74 -5.06 11.35
C ILE A 156 12.93 -5.07 9.82
N ASN A 157 12.14 -5.86 9.10
CA ASN A 157 12.17 -5.92 7.62
C ASN A 157 11.69 -4.63 6.93
N SER A 158 11.13 -3.68 7.66
CA SER A 158 10.72 -2.41 7.05
C SER A 158 11.91 -1.47 6.90
N ASP A 159 12.90 -1.58 7.79
CA ASP A 159 14.19 -0.90 7.67
C ASP A 159 14.99 -1.54 6.53
N ARG A 160 15.33 -0.74 5.52
CA ARG A 160 15.90 -1.24 4.26
C ARG A 160 16.55 -0.14 3.44
N GLU A 161 17.53 -0.52 2.65
CA GLU A 161 18.07 0.30 1.57
C GLU A 161 17.43 -0.07 0.24
N LEU A 162 17.16 0.93 -0.59
CA LEU A 162 16.63 0.74 -1.94
C LEU A 162 17.62 1.32 -2.95
N TYR A 163 17.79 0.64 -4.08
CA TYR A 163 18.54 1.18 -5.21
C TYR A 163 17.78 2.33 -5.89
N LEU A 164 18.50 3.42 -6.18
CA LEU A 164 17.97 4.60 -6.85
C LEU A 164 18.08 4.46 -8.37
N ILE A 165 16.96 4.14 -9.00
CA ILE A 165 16.84 4.25 -10.46
C ILE A 165 16.99 5.71 -10.91
N LYS A 166 17.35 5.91 -12.19
CA LYS A 166 17.61 7.23 -12.78
C LYS A 166 16.48 8.24 -12.51
N GLU A 167 15.24 7.81 -12.67
CA GLU A 167 14.05 8.63 -12.47
C GLU A 167 13.93 9.10 -11.01
N ALA A 168 14.24 8.24 -10.05
CA ALA A 168 14.25 8.61 -8.63
C ALA A 168 15.29 9.71 -8.35
N LYS A 169 16.50 9.60 -8.91
CA LYS A 169 17.55 10.62 -8.78
C LYS A 169 17.14 11.96 -9.38
N VAL A 170 16.44 11.94 -10.53
CA VAL A 170 15.91 13.16 -11.16
C VAL A 170 14.87 13.82 -10.25
N PHE A 171 13.86 13.10 -9.78
CA PHE A 171 12.84 13.68 -8.91
C PHE A 171 13.41 14.16 -7.57
N PHE A 172 14.33 13.42 -6.98
CA PHE A 172 15.07 13.85 -5.79
C PHE A 172 15.79 15.18 -6.03
N SER A 173 16.58 15.29 -7.09
CA SER A 173 17.32 16.51 -7.44
C SER A 173 16.38 17.69 -7.68
N MET A 174 15.26 17.49 -8.37
CA MET A 174 14.26 18.54 -8.59
C MET A 174 13.67 19.06 -7.28
N ILE A 175 13.40 18.17 -6.31
CA ILE A 175 12.87 18.57 -5.00
C ILE A 175 13.91 19.33 -4.19
N VAL A 176 15.16 18.84 -4.15
CA VAL A 176 16.27 19.52 -3.46
C VAL A 176 16.47 20.92 -4.03
N GLN A 177 16.55 21.07 -5.35
CA GLN A 177 16.68 22.36 -6.01
C GLN A 177 15.49 23.28 -5.70
N ALA A 178 14.26 22.75 -5.71
CA ALA A 178 13.06 23.52 -5.37
C ALA A 178 13.07 24.06 -3.93
N ASN A 179 13.64 23.31 -2.99
CA ASN A 179 13.79 23.73 -1.60
C ASN A 179 14.90 24.77 -1.46
N GLN A 180 16.05 24.56 -2.14
CA GLN A 180 17.18 25.49 -2.15
C GLN A 180 16.81 26.85 -2.75
N MET A 181 16.10 26.88 -3.88
CA MET A 181 15.65 28.13 -4.52
C MET A 181 14.70 28.95 -3.63
N ARG A 182 14.05 28.32 -2.64
CA ARG A 182 13.20 28.99 -1.65
C ARG A 182 13.94 29.40 -0.38
N GLY A 183 15.23 29.07 -0.27
CA GLY A 183 16.02 29.32 0.93
C GLY A 183 15.60 28.49 2.14
N PHE A 184 14.90 27.37 1.94
CA PHE A 184 14.46 26.53 3.06
C PHE A 184 15.62 25.77 3.68
N LYS A 185 15.74 25.85 5.01
CA LYS A 185 16.69 25.09 5.83
C LYS A 185 15.94 24.03 6.61
N SER A 186 15.90 22.82 6.08
CA SER A 186 15.26 21.67 6.73
C SER A 186 16.00 20.40 6.35
N GLU A 187 16.10 19.47 7.30
CA GLU A 187 16.62 18.12 7.05
C GLU A 187 15.67 17.27 6.20
N TYR A 188 14.36 17.52 6.31
CA TYR A 188 13.33 16.80 5.56
C TYR A 188 13.30 17.22 4.09
N LEU A 189 13.07 16.24 3.22
CA LEU A 189 13.01 16.44 1.77
C LEU A 189 11.66 17.06 1.34
N MET A 190 10.55 16.60 1.93
CA MET A 190 9.20 17.01 1.54
C MET A 190 8.71 18.18 2.36
N LEU A 191 8.73 19.39 1.78
CA LEU A 191 8.43 20.65 2.48
C LEU A 191 7.20 21.37 1.92
N THR A 192 6.35 21.88 2.81
CA THR A 192 5.24 22.76 2.48
C THR A 192 5.73 24.08 1.87
N LYS A 193 4.80 24.91 1.40
CA LYS A 193 5.09 26.26 0.90
C LYS A 193 5.74 27.18 1.95
N ASP A 194 5.64 26.82 3.23
CA ASP A 194 6.16 27.60 4.37
C ASP A 194 7.47 26.99 4.91
N GLY A 195 8.04 26.00 4.23
CA GLY A 195 9.31 25.36 4.60
C GLY A 195 9.22 24.32 5.72
N THR A 196 8.01 24.03 6.21
CA THR A 196 7.78 22.97 7.23
C THR A 196 7.60 21.61 6.57
N ARG A 197 7.89 20.51 7.30
CA ARG A 197 7.70 19.15 6.80
C ARG A 197 6.23 18.90 6.40
N MET A 198 6.01 18.37 5.20
CA MET A 198 4.69 17.91 4.78
C MET A 198 4.24 16.70 5.60
N ASN A 199 2.92 16.55 5.79
CA ASN A 199 2.33 15.30 6.26
C ASN A 199 1.73 14.51 5.10
N ASN A 200 1.32 13.26 5.37
CA ASN A 200 0.75 12.39 4.34
C ASN A 200 -0.51 12.97 3.65
N ASP A 201 -1.27 13.84 4.33
CA ASP A 201 -2.49 14.42 3.76
C ASP A 201 -2.16 15.32 2.57
N ALA A 202 -1.01 16.02 2.59
CA ALA A 202 -0.56 16.87 1.49
C ALA A 202 -0.40 16.09 0.17
N ILE A 203 0.32 14.96 0.21
CA ILE A 203 0.53 14.08 -0.95
C ILE A 203 -0.78 13.42 -1.36
N ASN A 204 -1.57 12.92 -0.39
CA ASN A 204 -2.88 12.31 -0.68
C ASN A 204 -3.84 13.28 -1.38
N ASN A 205 -3.86 14.55 -0.98
CA ASN A 205 -4.70 15.58 -1.57
C ASN A 205 -4.29 15.91 -3.01
N VAL A 206 -2.99 15.97 -3.28
CA VAL A 206 -2.46 16.13 -4.64
C VAL A 206 -2.83 14.94 -5.51
N LEU A 207 -2.64 13.71 -5.02
CA LEU A 207 -3.00 12.51 -5.78
C LEU A 207 -4.50 12.44 -6.09
N ARG A 208 -5.38 12.80 -5.14
CA ARG A 208 -6.83 12.94 -5.40
C ARG A 208 -7.13 13.96 -6.49
N ARG A 209 -6.40 15.07 -6.52
CA ARG A 209 -6.57 16.09 -7.56
C ARG A 209 -6.15 15.56 -8.93
N LEU A 210 -4.99 14.88 -9.01
CA LEU A 210 -4.50 14.29 -10.25
C LEU A 210 -5.47 13.26 -10.83
N ASN A 211 -6.00 12.34 -10.01
CA ASN A 211 -7.01 11.38 -10.47
C ASN A 211 -8.26 12.06 -11.03
N ARG A 212 -8.78 13.10 -10.34
CA ARG A 212 -9.95 13.86 -10.84
C ARG A 212 -9.65 14.55 -12.17
N MET A 213 -8.45 15.10 -12.35
CA MET A 213 -8.06 15.76 -13.60
C MET A 213 -7.93 14.77 -14.76
N LEU A 214 -7.42 13.56 -14.50
CA LEU A 214 -7.34 12.49 -15.50
C LEU A 214 -8.65 11.72 -15.71
N LYS A 215 -9.67 11.99 -14.88
CA LYS A 215 -10.95 11.26 -14.87
C LYS A 215 -10.76 9.76 -14.64
N THR A 216 -9.76 9.37 -13.86
CA THR A 216 -9.49 7.98 -13.48
C THR A 216 -10.18 7.62 -12.15
N PRO A 217 -10.42 6.32 -11.87
CA PRO A 217 -10.86 5.89 -10.55
C PRO A 217 -9.93 6.41 -9.45
N GLN A 218 -10.49 6.76 -8.30
CA GLN A 218 -9.73 7.36 -7.21
C GLN A 218 -8.72 6.37 -6.60
N LYS A 219 -7.47 6.45 -7.04
CA LYS A 219 -6.34 5.64 -6.56
C LYS A 219 -5.54 6.40 -5.50
N GLY A 220 -4.94 5.66 -4.56
CA GLY A 220 -4.16 6.22 -3.44
C GLY A 220 -2.67 5.91 -3.55
N ASN A 221 -1.86 6.40 -2.61
CA ASN A 221 -0.43 6.08 -2.54
C ASN A 221 -0.15 4.58 -2.44
N HIS A 222 -1.06 3.83 -1.80
CA HIS A 222 -0.96 2.38 -1.76
C HIS A 222 -1.18 1.73 -3.14
N SER A 223 -1.97 2.35 -4.02
CA SER A 223 -2.15 1.90 -5.41
C SER A 223 -0.87 2.10 -6.23
N ILE A 224 -0.16 3.22 -6.04
CA ILE A 224 1.15 3.46 -6.64
C ILE A 224 2.09 2.31 -6.29
N ARG A 225 2.22 2.06 -4.98
CA ARG A 225 3.06 0.97 -4.47
C ARG A 225 2.66 -0.40 -5.02
N LYS A 226 1.37 -0.68 -5.15
CA LYS A 226 0.88 -1.92 -5.77
C LYS A 226 1.29 -2.01 -7.24
N THR A 227 1.12 -0.94 -8.01
CA THR A 227 1.54 -0.90 -9.42
C THR A 227 3.03 -1.16 -9.56
N CYS A 228 3.89 -0.46 -8.82
CA CYS A 228 5.34 -0.63 -8.95
C CYS A 228 5.78 -2.06 -8.61
N ILE A 229 5.25 -2.64 -7.52
CA ILE A 229 5.60 -4.02 -7.12
C ILE A 229 5.02 -5.04 -8.13
N SER A 230 3.83 -4.80 -8.69
CA SER A 230 3.29 -5.62 -9.78
C SER A 230 4.20 -5.58 -11.01
N ASN A 231 4.68 -4.40 -11.39
CA ASN A 231 5.57 -4.22 -12.55
C ASN A 231 6.92 -4.95 -12.32
N MET A 232 7.47 -4.88 -11.09
CA MET A 232 8.65 -5.65 -10.71
C MET A 232 8.44 -7.16 -10.87
N GLY A 233 7.34 -7.70 -10.36
CA GLY A 233 7.02 -9.12 -10.51
C GLY A 233 6.76 -9.53 -11.97
N ALA A 234 6.13 -8.65 -12.74
CA ALA A 234 5.87 -8.89 -14.16
C ALA A 234 7.15 -8.89 -15.01
N SER A 235 8.18 -8.12 -14.61
CA SER A 235 9.46 -8.04 -15.34
C SER A 235 10.17 -9.39 -15.45
N LYS A 236 10.00 -10.28 -14.46
CA LYS A 236 10.76 -11.53 -14.30
C LYS A 236 12.29 -11.35 -14.25
N VAL A 237 12.78 -10.12 -14.07
CA VAL A 237 14.21 -9.81 -13.93
C VAL A 237 14.65 -9.88 -12.46
N LEU A 238 13.76 -9.53 -11.54
CA LEU A 238 13.99 -9.57 -10.11
C LEU A 238 13.47 -10.86 -9.50
N THR A 239 14.21 -11.40 -8.54
CA THR A 239 13.78 -12.53 -7.72
C THR A 239 12.67 -12.14 -6.74
N ASP A 240 11.88 -13.11 -6.31
CA ASP A 240 10.85 -12.92 -5.28
C ASP A 240 11.42 -12.32 -3.98
N GLU A 241 12.66 -12.66 -3.65
CA GLU A 241 13.35 -12.16 -2.46
C GLU A 241 13.74 -10.67 -2.61
N GLU A 242 14.27 -10.27 -3.76
CA GLU A 242 14.56 -8.84 -4.04
C GLU A 242 13.28 -8.00 -3.97
N ILE A 243 12.16 -8.50 -4.53
CA ILE A 243 10.87 -7.82 -4.47
C ILE A 243 10.34 -7.76 -3.02
N ARG A 244 10.51 -8.84 -2.25
CA ARG A 244 10.15 -8.87 -0.82
C ARG A 244 10.92 -7.84 -0.01
N MET A 245 12.24 -7.78 -0.21
CA MET A 245 13.14 -6.83 0.44
C MET A 245 12.79 -5.41 0.05
N PHE A 246 12.62 -5.11 -1.24
CA PHE A 246 12.19 -3.81 -1.73
C PHE A 246 10.85 -3.36 -1.11
N ALA A 247 9.90 -4.30 -0.99
CA ALA A 247 8.64 -4.05 -0.32
C ALA A 247 8.77 -3.94 1.21
N GLY A 248 9.86 -4.37 1.84
CA GLY A 248 9.96 -4.44 3.29
C GLY A 248 8.83 -5.26 3.92
N HIS A 249 8.49 -6.38 3.28
CA HIS A 249 7.50 -7.34 3.79
C HIS A 249 8.20 -8.45 4.57
N LYS A 250 7.60 -8.89 5.67
CA LYS A 250 8.11 -10.02 6.44
C LYS A 250 8.10 -11.31 5.62
N ASP A 251 7.00 -11.57 4.91
CA ASP A 251 6.82 -12.79 4.14
C ASP A 251 6.44 -12.47 2.69
N PHE A 252 7.04 -13.17 1.73
CA PHE A 252 6.72 -12.99 0.31
C PHE A 252 5.27 -13.32 -0.02
N SER A 253 4.61 -14.19 0.75
CA SER A 253 3.17 -14.49 0.60
C SER A 253 2.29 -13.23 0.65
N THR A 254 2.72 -12.19 1.39
CA THR A 254 2.05 -10.89 1.42
C THR A 254 2.22 -10.15 0.10
N THR A 255 3.42 -10.18 -0.48
CA THR A 255 3.73 -9.62 -1.80
C THR A 255 2.92 -10.33 -2.89
N ALA A 256 3.02 -11.65 -2.98
CA ALA A 256 2.32 -12.45 -3.98
C ALA A 256 0.80 -12.24 -3.94
N LYS A 257 0.21 -12.25 -2.75
CA LYS A 257 -1.26 -12.15 -2.60
C LYS A 257 -1.81 -10.75 -2.82
N HIS A 258 -1.05 -9.71 -2.51
CA HIS A 258 -1.58 -8.34 -2.42
C HIS A 258 -0.93 -7.35 -3.38
N TYR A 259 0.07 -7.78 -4.15
CA TYR A 259 0.87 -6.89 -5.00
C TYR A 259 1.27 -7.50 -6.36
N MET A 260 0.84 -8.72 -6.70
CA MET A 260 1.03 -9.28 -8.05
C MET A 260 -0.27 -9.15 -8.86
N TYR A 261 -0.58 -7.92 -9.28
CA TYR A 261 -1.70 -7.65 -10.18
C TYR A 261 -1.23 -7.62 -11.63
N VAL A 262 -2.11 -7.99 -12.56
CA VAL A 262 -1.88 -7.75 -13.98
C VAL A 262 -2.06 -6.25 -14.24
N THR A 263 -1.01 -5.57 -14.71
CA THR A 263 -1.00 -4.12 -14.96
C THR A 263 -1.27 -3.75 -16.43
N ASP A 264 -1.26 -4.73 -17.34
CA ASP A 264 -1.70 -4.56 -18.72
C ASP A 264 -3.11 -5.12 -18.95
N THR A 265 -3.85 -4.57 -19.91
CA THR A 265 -5.13 -5.15 -20.34
C THR A 265 -4.94 -6.51 -21.03
N MET A 266 -6.02 -7.29 -21.10
CA MET A 266 -6.03 -8.57 -21.82
C MET A 266 -5.61 -8.39 -23.28
N ASP A 267 -6.08 -7.34 -23.95
CA ASP A 267 -5.75 -7.05 -25.35
C ASP A 267 -4.23 -6.88 -25.55
N ASN A 268 -3.58 -6.13 -24.66
CA ASN A 268 -2.13 -5.90 -24.68
C ASN A 268 -1.31 -7.14 -24.32
N ARG A 269 -1.95 -8.19 -23.78
CA ARG A 269 -1.32 -9.46 -23.40
C ARG A 269 -1.72 -10.63 -24.29
N SER A 270 -2.55 -10.40 -25.30
CA SER A 270 -3.05 -11.43 -26.22
C SER A 270 -1.90 -12.30 -26.78
N SER A 271 -0.85 -11.67 -27.29
CA SER A 271 0.37 -12.33 -27.78
C SER A 271 1.08 -13.18 -26.71
N ALA A 272 1.08 -12.76 -25.45
CA ALA A 272 1.67 -13.51 -24.35
C ALA A 272 0.86 -14.77 -24.01
N TYR A 273 -0.47 -14.69 -24.06
CA TYR A 273 -1.35 -15.86 -23.91
C TYR A 273 -1.21 -16.81 -25.09
N GLU A 274 -1.18 -16.30 -26.32
CA GLU A 274 -0.97 -17.10 -27.53
C GLU A 274 0.39 -17.80 -27.52
N THR A 275 1.46 -17.13 -27.10
CA THR A 275 2.78 -17.75 -26.97
C THR A 275 2.80 -18.84 -25.91
N ALA A 276 2.20 -18.58 -24.74
CA ALA A 276 2.22 -19.51 -23.61
C ALA A 276 1.34 -20.75 -23.83
N ILE A 277 0.22 -20.60 -24.54
CA ILE A 277 -0.76 -21.68 -24.77
C ILE A 277 -0.59 -22.29 -26.17
N GLY A 278 -0.49 -21.44 -27.19
CA GLY A 278 -0.44 -21.82 -28.60
C GLY A 278 0.83 -22.57 -29.01
N SER A 279 1.97 -22.35 -28.33
CA SER A 279 3.20 -23.12 -28.59
C SER A 279 3.04 -24.63 -28.44
N LYS A 280 2.11 -25.10 -27.61
CA LYS A 280 1.78 -26.54 -27.47
C LYS A 280 0.70 -27.01 -28.46
N MET A 281 -0.15 -26.10 -28.93
CA MET A 281 -1.28 -26.43 -29.81
C MET A 281 -0.91 -26.36 -31.30
N ASN A 282 0.09 -25.57 -31.70
CA ASN A 282 0.51 -25.44 -33.10
C ASN A 282 0.95 -26.77 -33.73
N ASN A 283 1.55 -27.68 -32.95
CA ASN A 283 1.91 -29.02 -33.45
C ASN A 283 0.69 -29.90 -33.74
N VAL A 284 -0.47 -29.62 -33.12
CA VAL A 284 -1.72 -30.37 -33.31
C VAL A 284 -2.59 -29.75 -34.39
N PHE A 285 -2.63 -28.42 -34.49
CA PHE A 285 -3.41 -27.73 -35.52
C PHE A 285 -2.82 -27.90 -36.92
N ASN A 286 -1.49 -27.97 -37.07
CA ASN A 286 -0.85 -28.22 -38.35
C ASN A 286 -1.21 -29.60 -38.93
N SER A 287 -1.48 -30.60 -38.08
CA SER A 287 -1.97 -31.93 -38.50
C SER A 287 -3.48 -31.98 -38.81
N VAL A 288 -4.25 -30.97 -38.38
CA VAL A 288 -5.70 -30.89 -38.63
C VAL A 288 -6.01 -30.07 -39.89
N GLN A 289 -5.15 -29.11 -40.26
CA GLN A 289 -5.27 -28.32 -41.49
C GLN A 289 -4.75 -29.03 -42.75
N THR A 290 -4.18 -30.24 -42.62
CA THR A 290 -3.68 -31.07 -43.72
C THR A 290 -4.60 -32.25 -44.07
N LEU A 291 -5.81 -32.29 -43.50
CA LEU A 291 -6.93 -33.16 -43.89
C LEU A 291 -7.98 -32.34 -44.66
#